data_AF-A0A950DMY3-F1
#
_entry.id   AF-A0A950DMY3-F1
#
_cell.length_a   1.000
_cell.length_b   1.000
_cell.length_c   1.000
_cell.angle_alpha   90.00
_cell.angle_beta   90.00
_cell.angle_gamma   90.00
#
_symmetry.space_group_name_H-M   'P 1'
#
loop_
_entity.id
_entity.type
_entity.pdbx_description
1 polymer ?
#
loop_
_entity_poly.entity_id
_entity_poly.type
_entity_poly.pdbx_seq_one_letter_code
_entity_poly.pdbx_strand_id
1 'polypeptide(L)'
;MRWYELLLALVAIHLMTGCQREFGNRNLAQLRPNMTQKEVESILGNPDRTEKVELELETQKKTMAITRYYYIHDGQTVVLHFQNGRLVNEPDKLKEQ
;
A
#
# COMPACT_ATOMS: atom_id res chain seq x y z
N MET A 1 14.47 -27.91 -40.47
CA MET A 1 13.44 -26.89 -40.21
C MET A 1 12.70 -27.27 -38.92
N ARG A 2 13.11 -26.75 -37.75
CA ARG A 2 12.48 -27.03 -36.43
C ARG A 2 13.06 -26.22 -35.24
N TRP A 3 13.80 -25.15 -35.52
CA TRP A 3 14.48 -24.31 -34.52
C TRP A 3 13.72 -22.99 -34.26
N TYR A 4 12.88 -22.56 -35.21
CA TYR A 4 12.00 -21.40 -35.08
C TYR A 4 10.81 -21.65 -34.14
N GLU A 5 10.33 -22.89 -33.99
CA GLU A 5 9.23 -23.19 -33.06
C GLU A 5 9.65 -23.11 -31.59
N LEU A 6 10.91 -23.45 -31.28
CA LEU A 6 11.46 -23.30 -29.91
C LEU A 6 11.75 -21.84 -29.57
N LEU A 7 12.12 -21.02 -30.55
CA LEU A 7 12.32 -19.59 -30.36
C LEU A 7 11.01 -18.83 -30.11
N LEU A 8 9.91 -19.22 -30.77
CA LEU A 8 8.61 -18.60 -30.55
C LEU A 8 8.03 -18.89 -29.16
N ALA A 9 8.26 -20.08 -28.62
CA ALA A 9 7.78 -20.44 -27.27
C ALA A 9 8.48 -19.65 -26.15
N LEU A 10 9.76 -19.30 -26.32
CA LEU A 10 10.51 -18.53 -25.31
C LEU A 10 10.12 -17.05 -25.25
N VAL A 11 9.61 -16.47 -26.35
CA VAL A 11 9.13 -15.08 -26.37
C VAL A 11 7.77 -14.95 -25.68
N ALA A 12 6.91 -15.97 -25.74
CA ALA A 12 5.61 -15.95 -25.09
C ALA A 12 5.68 -15.99 -23.55
N ILE A 13 6.74 -16.56 -22.97
CA ILE A 13 6.90 -16.68 -21.52
C ILE A 13 7.34 -15.36 -20.86
N HIS A 14 7.84 -14.39 -21.64
CA HIS A 14 8.22 -13.06 -21.12
C HIS A 14 7.08 -12.03 -21.06
N LEU A 15 5.88 -12.33 -21.58
CA LEU A 15 4.74 -11.41 -21.56
C LEU A 15 3.83 -11.57 -20.34
N MET A 16 4.10 -12.53 -19.47
CA MET A 16 3.36 -12.77 -18.22
C MET A 16 4.12 -12.27 -16.99
N THR A 17 5.10 -11.39 -17.17
CA THR A 17 5.82 -10.77 -16.06
C THR A 17 5.04 -9.57 -15.56
N GLY A 18 4.06 -9.85 -14.72
CA GLY A 18 3.51 -8.92 -13.73
C GLY A 18 2.67 -7.79 -14.30
N CYS A 19 1.41 -7.72 -13.86
CA CYS A 19 0.85 -6.42 -13.50
C CYS A 19 1.76 -5.86 -12.38
N GLN A 20 2.86 -5.24 -12.78
CA GLN A 20 3.74 -4.50 -11.90
C GLN A 20 2.87 -3.35 -11.40
N ARG A 21 2.33 -3.48 -10.18
CA ARG A 21 1.71 -2.35 -9.47
C ARG A 21 2.82 -1.32 -9.33
N GLU A 22 2.89 -0.41 -10.30
CA GLU A 22 3.76 0.77 -10.23
C GLU A 22 3.24 1.63 -9.09
N PHE A 23 3.69 1.33 -7.87
CA PHE A 23 3.49 2.19 -6.71
C PHE A 23 4.44 3.36 -6.85
N GLY A 24 4.14 4.20 -7.83
CA GLY A 24 4.86 5.43 -8.05
C GLY A 24 4.53 6.37 -6.90
N ASN A 25 5.57 6.91 -6.26
CA ASN A 25 5.54 8.07 -5.35
C ASN A 25 4.51 9.17 -5.69
N ARG A 26 4.09 9.26 -6.96
CA ARG A 26 3.04 10.15 -7.47
C ARG A 26 1.67 9.94 -6.81
N ASN A 27 1.28 8.70 -6.48
CA ASN A 27 -0.02 8.44 -5.85
C ASN A 27 -0.02 8.78 -4.36
N LEU A 28 1.12 8.64 -3.68
CA LEU A 28 1.28 9.08 -2.29
C LEU A 28 1.07 10.58 -2.13
N ALA A 29 1.52 11.38 -3.09
CA ALA A 29 1.33 12.83 -3.09
C ALA A 29 -0.14 13.27 -3.25
N GLN A 30 -1.03 12.35 -3.64
CA GLN A 30 -2.47 12.62 -3.72
C GLN A 30 -3.18 12.41 -2.39
N LEU A 31 -2.53 11.74 -1.43
CA LEU A 31 -3.10 11.54 -0.10
C LEU A 31 -3.17 12.87 0.64
N ARG A 32 -4.27 13.07 1.35
CA ARG A 32 -4.48 14.23 2.22
C ARG A 32 -4.86 13.76 3.61
N PRO A 33 -4.46 14.51 4.65
CA PRO A 33 -4.98 14.28 5.99
C PRO A 33 -6.51 14.25 5.98
N ASN A 34 -7.09 13.49 6.91
CA ASN A 34 -8.53 13.32 7.11
C ASN A 34 -9.27 12.51 6.03
N MET A 35 -8.58 11.95 5.03
CA MET A 35 -9.14 10.98 4.09
C MET A 35 -9.57 9.70 4.80
N THR A 36 -10.65 9.09 4.33
CA THR A 36 -11.13 7.80 4.81
C THR A 36 -10.30 6.64 4.25
N GLN A 37 -10.34 5.49 4.91
CA GLN A 37 -9.69 4.26 4.42
C GLN A 37 -10.06 3.92 2.98
N LYS A 38 -11.35 4.04 2.63
CA LYS A 38 -11.83 3.78 1.26
C LYS A 38 -11.28 4.75 0.23
N GLU A 39 -11.17 6.03 0.56
CA GLU A 39 -10.57 7.02 -0.36
C GLU A 39 -9.10 6.71 -0.61
N VAL A 40 -8.37 6.33 0.45
CA VAL A 40 -6.98 5.89 0.32
C VAL A 40 -6.88 4.61 -0.52
N GLU A 41 -7.73 3.62 -0.28
CA GLU A 41 -7.79 2.38 -1.08
C GLU A 41 -8.17 2.65 -2.55
N SER A 42 -8.97 3.69 -2.82
CA SER A 42 -9.29 4.10 -4.18
C SER A 42 -8.11 4.72 -4.92
N ILE A 43 -7.15 5.30 -4.20
CA ILE A 43 -5.95 5.94 -4.78
C ILE A 43 -4.79 4.94 -4.87
N LEU A 44 -4.56 4.17 -3.81
CA LEU A 44 -3.40 3.28 -3.67
C LEU A 44 -3.73 1.80 -3.93
N GLY A 45 -5.00 1.44 -3.99
CA GLY A 45 -5.44 0.06 -3.96
C GLY A 45 -5.47 -0.51 -2.54
N ASN A 46 -5.75 -1.80 -2.47
CA ASN A 46 -5.77 -2.54 -1.20
C ASN A 46 -4.35 -2.59 -0.59
N PRO A 47 -4.22 -2.39 0.74
CA PRO A 47 -2.95 -2.57 1.43
C PRO A 47 -2.52 -4.04 1.44
N ASP A 48 -1.21 -4.30 1.51
CA ASP A 48 -0.66 -5.65 1.65
C ASP A 48 -0.94 -6.22 3.03
N ARG A 49 -0.92 -5.37 4.06
CA ARG A 49 -1.23 -5.74 5.43
C ARG A 49 -1.99 -4.64 6.15
N THR A 50 -2.92 -5.05 7.01
CA THR A 50 -3.68 -4.16 7.90
C THR A 50 -3.50 -4.60 9.34
N GLU A 51 -3.29 -3.64 10.24
CA GLU A 51 -3.22 -3.84 11.69
C GLU A 51 -4.21 -2.89 12.36
N LYS A 52 -5.08 -3.43 13.23
CA LYS A 52 -6.04 -2.64 14.01
C LYS A 52 -5.64 -2.71 15.47
N VAL A 53 -5.47 -1.56 16.09
CA VAL A 53 -5.12 -1.41 17.50
C VAL A 53 -6.16 -0.53 18.15
N GLU A 54 -6.85 -1.06 19.13
CA GLU A 54 -7.79 -0.29 19.95
C GLU A 54 -7.04 0.19 21.20
N LEU A 55 -6.81 1.50 21.31
CA LEU A 55 -6.17 2.09 22.48
C LEU A 55 -7.26 2.66 23.40
N GLU A 56 -7.43 2.08 24.58
CA GLU A 56 -8.15 2.72 25.67
C GLU A 56 -7.24 3.75 26.34
N LEU A 57 -7.53 5.04 26.18
CA LEU A 57 -6.87 6.07 26.98
C LEU A 57 -7.52 6.11 28.37
N GLU A 58 -6.81 5.66 29.40
CA GLU A 58 -7.29 5.69 30.80
C GLU A 58 -7.69 7.10 31.28
N THR A 59 -7.07 8.15 30.74
CA THR A 59 -7.25 9.53 31.21
C THR A 59 -8.44 10.27 30.62
N GLN A 60 -9.05 9.75 29.54
CA GLN A 60 -10.21 10.33 28.88
C GLN A 60 -10.97 9.15 28.30
N LYS A 61 -12.20 8.82 28.75
CA LYS A 61 -13.08 7.73 28.23
C LYS A 61 -13.33 7.86 26.71
N LYS A 62 -12.29 7.67 25.92
CA LYS A 62 -12.20 7.93 24.50
C LYS A 62 -11.31 6.84 23.96
N THR A 63 -11.97 5.74 23.60
CA THR A 63 -11.35 4.66 22.85
C THR A 63 -10.91 5.22 21.51
N MET A 64 -9.62 5.17 21.22
CA MET A 64 -9.08 5.56 19.93
C MET A 64 -8.83 4.31 19.10
N ALA A 65 -9.63 4.12 18.07
CA ALA A 65 -9.41 3.06 17.10
C ALA A 65 -8.29 3.51 16.13
N ILE A 66 -7.11 2.92 16.28
CA ILE A 66 -5.98 3.12 15.39
C ILE A 66 -5.98 1.98 14.37
N THR A 67 -5.84 2.31 13.09
CA THR A 67 -5.60 1.30 12.05
C THR A 67 -4.35 1.69 11.27
N ARG A 68 -3.47 0.72 11.01
CA ARG A 68 -2.27 0.90 10.21
C ARG A 68 -2.38 0.09 8.94
N TYR A 69 -2.19 0.76 7.81
CA TYR A 69 -2.08 0.11 6.51
C TYR A 69 -0.61 0.07 6.11
N TYR A 70 -0.15 -1.10 5.69
CA TYR A 70 1.20 -1.32 5.20
C TYR A 70 1.12 -1.60 3.70
N TYR A 71 1.85 -0.80 2.93
CA TYR A 71 2.01 -0.96 1.49
C TYR A 71 3.47 -1.28 1.20
N ILE A 72 3.73 -2.45 0.60
CA ILE A 72 5.08 -2.96 0.35
C ILE A 72 5.32 -2.96 -1.15
N HIS A 73 6.23 -2.11 -1.61
CA HIS A 73 6.54 -1.97 -3.02
C HIS A 73 8.04 -1.79 -3.25
N ASP A 74 8.62 -2.68 -4.05
CA ASP A 74 10.03 -2.64 -4.45
C ASP A 74 10.99 -2.54 -3.25
N GLY A 75 10.74 -3.38 -2.23
CA GLY A 75 11.47 -3.38 -0.95
C GLY A 75 11.03 -2.28 0.03
N GLN A 76 10.42 -1.20 -0.44
CA GLN A 76 10.01 -0.09 0.42
C GLN A 76 8.66 -0.37 1.09
N THR A 77 8.58 -0.07 2.39
CA THR A 77 7.33 -0.15 3.15
C THR A 77 6.81 1.25 3.48
N VAL A 78 5.62 1.57 3.02
CA VAL A 78 4.87 2.78 3.40
C VAL A 78 3.85 2.40 4.44
N VAL A 79 3.83 3.13 5.57
CA VAL A 79 2.86 2.91 6.64
C VAL A 79 1.93 4.11 6.74
N LEU A 80 0.64 3.87 6.57
CA LEU A 80 -0.41 4.87 6.76
C LEU A 80 -1.11 4.66 8.08
N HIS A 81 -1.23 5.74 8.85
CA HIS A 81 -1.89 5.75 10.15
C HIS A 81 -3.29 6.34 10.04
N PHE A 82 -4.27 5.58 10.46
CA PHE A 82 -5.65 6.01 10.58
C PHE A 82 -6.05 6.08 12.05
N GLN A 83 -6.69 7.16 12.46
CA GLN A 83 -7.37 7.28 13.75
C GLN A 83 -8.86 7.50 13.50
N ASN A 84 -9.70 6.70 14.14
CA ASN A 84 -11.15 6.72 13.97
C ASN A 84 -11.56 6.61 12.49
N GLY A 85 -10.83 5.79 11.72
CA GLY A 85 -11.07 5.55 10.29
C GLY A 85 -10.57 6.64 9.34
N ARG A 86 -9.86 7.66 9.85
CA ARG A 86 -9.34 8.78 9.04
C ARG A 86 -7.83 8.89 9.10
N LEU A 87 -7.21 9.19 7.95
CA LEU A 87 -5.76 9.36 7.81
C LEU A 87 -5.29 10.54 8.67
N VAL A 88 -4.30 10.31 9.54
CA VAL A 88 -3.89 11.32 10.53
C VAL A 88 -2.81 12.24 9.97
N ASN A 89 -1.84 11.69 9.24
CA ASN A 89 -0.67 12.41 8.73
C ASN A 89 -0.35 12.00 7.28
N GLU A 90 0.43 12.85 6.59
CA GLU A 90 1.08 12.48 5.34
C GLU A 90 1.96 11.23 5.52
N PRO A 91 2.11 10.40 4.48
CA PRO A 91 2.84 9.14 4.55
C PRO A 91 4.28 9.38 5.04
N ASP A 92 4.59 8.87 6.22
CA ASP A 92 5.96 8.84 6.71
C ASP A 92 6.69 7.77 5.88
N LYS A 93 7.59 8.22 5.01
CA LYS A 93 8.47 7.30 4.29
C LYS A 93 9.46 6.75 5.31
N LEU A 94 9.16 5.56 5.84
CA LEU A 94 10.14 4.80 6.60
C LEU A 94 11.27 4.45 5.63
N LYS A 95 12.35 5.25 5.68
CA LYS A 95 13.63 4.83 5.15
C LYS A 95 14.05 3.63 5.99
N GLU A 96 14.18 2.47 5.36
CA GLU A 96 14.89 1.34 5.96
C GLU A 96 16.25 1.85 6.48
N GLN A 97 16.53 1.59 7.76
CA GLN A 97 17.85 1.82 8.36
C GLN A 97 18.79 0.68 7.94
#